data_AF-A0A8J9YGL3-F1
#
_entry.id   AF-A0A8J9YGL3-F1
#
_cell.length_a   1.000
_cell.length_b   1.000
_cell.length_c   1.000
_cell.angle_alpha   90.00
_cell.angle_beta   90.00
_cell.angle_gamma   90.00
#
_symmetry.space_group_name_H-M   'P 1'
#
loop_
_entity.id
_entity.type
_entity.pdbx_description
1 polymer ?
#
loop_
_entity_poly.entity_id
_entity_poly.type
_entity_poly.pdbx_seq_one_letter_code
_entity_poly.pdbx_strand_id
1 'polypeptide(L)'
;MRAKVTQVLQERHMSLNPGYKNSGAPQPTDEVLLINELVKEYLEWNGYLYTASVLTSEATMPDTKKTRAEMCAEVGVKDDEKSSALPLLSNIVGAYTERIRRKISRIKKDSR
;
A
#
# COMPACT_ATOMS: atom_id res chain seq x y z
N MET A 1 -5.56 17.51 -21.31
CA MET A 1 -5.17 16.14 -21.70
C MET A 1 -5.49 15.11 -20.60
N ARG A 2 -5.10 15.33 -19.34
CA ARG A 2 -5.41 14.43 -18.19
C ARG A 2 -6.88 14.00 -18.07
N ALA A 3 -7.83 14.95 -18.12
CA ALA A 3 -9.26 14.66 -17.95
C ALA A 3 -9.81 13.61 -18.95
N LYS A 4 -9.34 13.62 -20.20
CA LYS A 4 -9.77 12.65 -21.23
C LYS A 4 -9.25 11.24 -20.96
N VAL A 5 -8.03 11.13 -20.43
CA VAL A 5 -7.43 9.84 -20.08
C VAL A 5 -8.14 9.22 -18.88
N THR A 6 -8.40 10.02 -17.83
CA THR A 6 -9.12 9.55 -16.64
C THR A 6 -10.54 9.09 -16.98
N GLN A 7 -11.25 9.80 -17.87
CA GLN A 7 -12.56 9.37 -18.37
C GLN A 7 -12.51 7.99 -19.06
N VAL A 8 -11.57 7.81 -20.00
CA VAL A 8 -11.43 6.53 -20.73
C VAL A 8 -11.11 5.37 -19.78
N LEU A 9 -10.27 5.61 -18.76
CA LEU A 9 -9.94 4.60 -17.75
C LEU A 9 -11.15 4.27 -16.87
N GLN A 10 -11.94 5.27 -16.51
CA GLN A 10 -13.16 5.09 -15.72
C GLN A 10 -14.23 4.30 -16.48
N GLU A 11 -14.48 4.67 -17.75
CA GLU A 11 -15.39 3.94 -18.65
C GLU A 11 -14.96 2.48 -18.80
N ARG A 12 -13.67 2.23 -19.00
CA ARG A 12 -13.12 0.87 -19.07
C ARG A 12 -13.34 0.11 -17.76
N HIS A 13 -13.07 0.73 -16.61
CA HIS A 13 -13.28 0.10 -15.30
C HIS A 13 -14.75 -0.29 -15.09
N MET A 14 -15.69 0.58 -15.47
CA MET A 14 -17.13 0.30 -15.41
C MET A 14 -17.54 -0.84 -16.33
N SER A 15 -16.94 -0.96 -17.52
CA SER A 15 -17.23 -2.05 -18.46
C SER A 15 -16.75 -3.42 -17.96
N LEU A 16 -15.64 -3.46 -17.19
CA LEU A 16 -15.08 -4.69 -16.64
C LEU A 16 -15.72 -5.11 -15.31
N ASN A 17 -16.34 -4.17 -14.57
CA ASN A 17 -17.00 -4.41 -13.30
C ASN A 17 -18.45 -3.90 -13.33
N PRO A 18 -19.38 -4.61 -13.99
CA PRO A 18 -20.78 -4.19 -14.12
C PRO A 18 -21.56 -4.13 -12.80
N GLY A 19 -21.02 -4.71 -11.71
CA GLY A 19 -21.58 -4.60 -10.35
C GLY A 19 -21.26 -3.29 -9.62
N TYR A 20 -20.40 -2.43 -10.20
CA TYR A 20 -20.02 -1.15 -9.64
C TYR A 20 -21.13 -0.12 -9.89
N LYS A 21 -22.07 0.01 -8.95
CA LYS A 21 -23.14 1.00 -9.04
C LYS A 21 -22.54 2.41 -8.96
N ASN A 22 -23.05 3.31 -9.81
CA ASN A 22 -22.67 4.72 -9.96
C ASN A 22 -22.71 5.52 -8.63
N SER A 23 -21.67 5.41 -7.82
CA SER A 23 -21.50 6.23 -6.61
C SER A 23 -20.02 6.43 -6.33
N GLY A 24 -19.32 7.18 -7.19
CA GLY A 24 -17.91 7.52 -7.00
C GLY A 24 -16.99 6.29 -6.91
N ALA A 25 -15.71 6.52 -6.62
CA ALA A 25 -14.86 5.45 -6.12
C ALA A 25 -15.48 4.88 -4.82
N PRO A 26 -15.41 3.56 -4.58
CA PRO A 26 -15.96 2.93 -3.39
C PRO A 26 -15.24 3.51 -2.20
N GLN A 27 -15.99 3.69 -1.11
CA GLN A 27 -15.43 4.21 0.13
C GLN A 27 -14.25 3.30 0.53
N PRO A 28 -13.03 3.85 0.68
CA PRO A 28 -11.88 3.05 1.01
C PRO A 28 -12.07 2.45 2.40
N THR A 29 -11.81 1.15 2.54
CA THR A 29 -11.79 0.49 3.85
C THR A 29 -10.52 0.90 4.61
N ASP A 30 -10.49 0.67 5.92
CA ASP A 30 -9.30 0.95 6.74
C ASP A 30 -8.04 0.25 6.21
N GLU A 31 -8.20 -0.97 5.68
CA GLU A 31 -7.12 -1.72 5.03
C GLU A 31 -6.60 -1.02 3.76
N VAL A 32 -7.49 -0.50 2.93
CA VAL A 32 -7.12 0.24 1.72
C VAL A 32 -6.41 1.55 2.09
N LEU A 33 -6.90 2.25 3.12
CA LEU A 33 -6.27 3.47 3.62
C LEU A 33 -4.86 3.19 4.17
N LEU A 34 -4.69 2.09 4.94
CA LEU A 34 -3.38 1.68 5.43
C LEU A 34 -2.43 1.35 4.27
N ILE A 35 -2.88 0.61 3.26
CA ILE A 35 -2.08 0.31 2.07
C ILE A 35 -1.66 1.60 1.37
N ASN A 36 -2.58 2.55 1.19
CA ASN A 36 -2.28 3.82 0.54
C ASN A 36 -1.26 4.65 1.34
N GLU A 37 -1.35 4.69 2.67
CA GLU A 37 -0.36 5.36 3.53
C GLU A 37 1.03 4.69 3.41
N LEU A 38 1.10 3.36 3.41
CA LEU A 38 2.36 2.61 3.22
C LEU A 38 2.98 2.90 1.84
N VAL A 39 2.15 2.95 0.79
CA VAL A 39 2.61 3.29 -0.58
C VAL A 39 3.07 4.73 -0.63
N LYS A 40 2.33 5.67 -0.05
CA LYS A 40 2.70 7.09 0.00
C LYS A 40 4.04 7.28 0.70
N GLU A 41 4.24 6.66 1.86
CA GLU A 41 5.50 6.68 2.61
C GLU A 41 6.67 6.10 1.79
N TYR A 42 6.45 4.98 1.11
CA TYR A 42 7.43 4.43 0.17
C TYR A 42 7.78 5.39 -0.97
N LEU A 43 6.79 6.02 -1.59
CA LEU A 43 7.00 6.96 -2.69
C LEU A 43 7.77 8.20 -2.22
N GLU A 44 7.39 8.76 -1.08
CA GLU A 44 8.07 9.92 -0.47
C GLU A 44 9.52 9.59 -0.13
N TRP A 45 9.78 8.44 0.49
CA TRP A 45 11.13 8.01 0.86
C TRP A 45 12.04 7.82 -0.37
N ASN A 46 11.52 7.26 -1.47
CA ASN A 46 12.28 7.08 -2.71
C ASN A 46 12.39 8.37 -3.56
N GLY A 47 11.80 9.48 -3.12
CA GLY A 47 11.83 10.75 -3.86
C GLY A 47 10.83 10.84 -5.02
N TYR A 48 9.84 9.95 -5.11
CA TYR A 48 8.77 9.99 -6.12
C TYR A 48 7.67 11.01 -5.74
N LEU A 49 8.06 12.25 -5.43
CA LEU A 49 7.21 13.25 -4.80
C LEU A 49 5.99 13.64 -5.64
N TYR A 50 6.15 13.73 -6.97
CA TYR A 50 5.03 14.05 -7.86
C TYR A 50 4.00 12.92 -7.89
N THR A 51 4.45 11.67 -7.91
CA THR A 51 3.58 10.49 -7.86
C THR A 51 2.85 10.41 -6.53
N ALA A 52 3.53 10.69 -5.41
CA ALA A 52 2.91 10.74 -4.09
C ALA A 52 1.81 11.82 -3.99
N SER A 53 2.04 12.99 -4.59
CA SER A 53 1.04 14.07 -4.67
C SER A 53 -0.18 13.65 -5.49
N VAL A 54 0.03 13.06 -6.67
CA VAL A 54 -1.07 12.56 -7.51
C VAL A 54 -1.86 11.48 -6.77
N LEU A 55 -1.18 10.50 -6.14
CA LEU A 55 -1.82 9.46 -5.34
C LEU A 55 -2.69 10.05 -4.24
N THR A 56 -2.18 11.03 -3.48
CA THR A 56 -2.94 11.67 -2.40
C THR A 56 -4.17 12.42 -2.92
N SER A 57 -4.13 12.97 -4.14
CA SER A 57 -5.27 13.66 -4.74
C SER A 57 -6.30 12.71 -5.38
N GLU A 58 -5.87 11.53 -5.81
CA GLU A 58 -6.72 10.54 -6.49
C GLU A 58 -7.32 9.54 -5.50
N ALA A 59 -6.56 9.14 -4.48
CA ALA A 59 -7.05 8.37 -3.38
C ALA A 59 -7.80 9.31 -2.44
N THR A 60 -9.01 8.94 -2.03
CA THR A 60 -9.84 9.65 -1.04
C THR A 60 -9.24 9.54 0.37
N MET A 61 -7.98 9.95 0.51
CA MET A 61 -7.20 9.84 1.73
C MET A 61 -7.71 10.86 2.76
N PRO A 62 -7.67 10.51 4.06
CA PRO A 62 -7.94 11.49 5.11
C PRO A 62 -6.90 12.62 5.07
N ASP A 63 -7.33 13.84 5.43
CA ASP A 63 -6.43 15.00 5.55
C ASP A 63 -5.34 14.77 6.62
N THR A 64 -5.66 13.95 7.63
CA THR A 64 -4.72 13.56 8.68
C THR A 64 -3.85 12.40 8.21
N LYS A 65 -2.57 12.69 7.95
CA LYS A 65 -1.55 11.67 7.65
C LYS A 65 -1.32 10.77 8.88
N LYS A 66 -1.33 9.45 8.68
CA LYS A 66 -0.91 8.50 9.73
C LYS A 66 0.58 8.66 10.02
N THR A 67 0.92 8.68 11.30
CA THR A 67 2.30 8.60 11.75
C THR A 67 2.86 7.21 11.49
N ARG A 68 4.19 7.13 11.35
CA ARG A 68 4.88 5.85 11.18
C ARG A 68 4.64 4.90 12.36
N ALA A 69 4.53 5.43 13.57
CA ALA A 69 4.22 4.65 14.77
C ALA A 69 2.83 4.00 14.72
N GLU A 70 1.81 4.73 14.25
CA GLU A 70 0.46 4.20 14.05
C GLU A 70 0.45 3.11 12.98
N MET A 71 1.11 3.35 11.84
CA MET A 71 1.23 2.35 10.79
C MET A 71 1.93 1.07 11.29
N CYS A 72 3.05 1.21 12.02
CA CYS A 72 3.77 0.09 12.63
C CYS A 72 2.88 -0.73 13.58
N ALA A 73 2.06 -0.06 14.40
CA ALA A 73 1.12 -0.71 15.30
C ALA A 73 0.05 -1.51 14.53
N GLU A 74 -0.50 -0.94 13.45
CA GLU A 74 -1.50 -1.60 12.61
C GLU A 74 -0.93 -2.80 11.84
N VAL A 75 0.30 -2.71 11.31
CA VAL A 75 0.93 -3.83 10.58
C VAL A 75 1.57 -4.88 11.49
N GLY A 76 1.69 -4.61 12.79
CA GLY A 76 2.33 -5.50 13.75
C GLY A 76 3.84 -5.64 13.56
N VAL A 77 4.51 -4.59 13.06
CA VAL A 77 5.96 -4.55 12.87
C VAL A 77 6.57 -3.57 13.86
N LYS A 78 7.69 -3.97 14.47
CA LYS A 78 8.44 -3.09 15.38
C LYS A 78 9.43 -2.26 14.57
N ASP A 79 9.37 -0.94 14.72
CA ASP A 79 10.38 -0.01 14.19
C ASP A 79 11.59 -0.07 15.14
N ASP A 80 12.70 -0.59 14.65
CA ASP A 80 14.03 -0.60 15.27
C ASP A 80 14.98 0.32 14.51
N GLU A 81 16.12 0.70 15.10
CA GLU A 81 17.05 1.68 14.50
C GLU A 81 17.52 1.31 13.07
N LYS A 82 17.51 0.01 12.72
CA LYS A 82 17.88 -0.47 11.38
C LYS A 82 16.72 -0.39 10.39
N SER A 83 15.49 -0.64 10.85
CA SER A 83 14.28 -0.59 10.04
C SER A 83 13.78 0.85 9.83
N SER A 84 14.12 1.78 10.73
CA SER A 84 13.86 3.21 10.54
C SER A 84 14.63 3.83 9.36
N ALA A 85 15.68 3.16 8.88
CA ALA A 85 16.47 3.58 7.72
C ALA A 85 15.84 3.21 6.37
N LEU A 86 14.72 2.47 6.35
CA LEU A 86 14.04 2.01 5.14
C LEU A 86 12.53 2.34 5.19
N PRO A 87 11.85 2.39 4.03
CA PRO A 87 10.40 2.47 4.00
C PRO A 87 9.76 1.33 4.79
N LEU A 88 8.67 1.60 5.52
CA LEU A 88 7.98 0.58 6.31
C LEU A 88 7.50 -0.57 5.42
N LEU A 89 7.04 -0.26 4.22
CA LEU A 89 6.65 -1.25 3.21
C LEU A 89 7.80 -2.23 2.90
N SER A 90 9.04 -1.74 2.79
CA SER A 90 10.22 -2.59 2.55
C SER A 90 10.50 -3.52 3.73
N ASN A 91 10.33 -3.03 4.97
CA ASN A 91 10.48 -3.85 6.17
C ASN A 91 9.43 -4.97 6.24
N ILE A 92 8.17 -4.66 5.91
CA ILE A 92 7.08 -5.63 5.86
C ILE A 92 7.38 -6.74 4.86
N VAL A 93 7.80 -6.37 3.65
CA VAL A 93 8.16 -7.34 2.60
C VAL A 93 9.33 -8.21 3.05
N GLY A 94 10.39 -7.62 3.61
CA GLY A 94 11.54 -8.35 4.13
C GLY A 94 11.16 -9.36 5.21
N ALA A 95 10.35 -8.94 6.19
CA ALA A 95 9.88 -9.79 7.28
C ALA A 95 9.03 -10.96 6.76
N TYR A 96 8.14 -10.70 5.80
CA TYR A 96 7.28 -11.72 5.20
C TYR A 96 8.06 -12.74 4.37
N THR A 97 8.95 -12.27 3.48
CA THR A 97 9.81 -13.14 2.66
C THR A 97 10.69 -14.04 3.51
N GLU A 98 11.30 -13.48 4.56
CA GLU A 98 12.15 -14.25 5.47
C GLU A 98 11.33 -15.30 6.26
N ARG A 99 10.11 -14.94 6.70
CA ARG A 99 9.20 -15.89 7.36
C ARG A 99 8.81 -17.05 6.42
N ILE A 100 8.51 -16.77 5.15
CA ILE A 100 8.22 -17.82 4.16
C ILE A 100 9.44 -18.71 3.96
N ARG A 101 10.63 -18.11 3.79
CA ARG A 101 11.87 -18.86 3.57
C ARG A 101 12.15 -19.84 4.70
N ARG A 102 11.97 -19.42 5.96
CA ARG A 102 12.10 -20.30 7.15
C ARG A 102 11.09 -21.43 7.15
N LYS A 103 9.82 -21.17 6.79
CA LYS A 103 8.79 -22.22 6.70
C LYS A 103 9.17 -23.27 5.64
N ILE A 104 9.57 -22.85 4.45
CA ILE A 104 10.00 -23.75 3.37
C ILE A 104 11.21 -24.58 3.81
N SER A 105 12.18 -23.97 4.49
CA SER A 105 13.36 -24.66 4.99
C SER A 105 13.03 -25.72 6.05
N ARG A 106 12.03 -25.47 6.92
CA ARG A 106 11.57 -26.45 7.92
C ARG A 106 10.90 -27.65 7.26
N ILE A 107 9.98 -27.41 6.32
CA ILE A 107 9.30 -28.48 5.57
C ILE A 107 10.30 -29.41 4.87
N LYS A 108 11.36 -28.85 4.26
CA LYS A 108 12.43 -29.64 3.62
C LYS A 108 13.25 -30.48 4.60
N LYS A 109 13.38 -30.04 5.86
CA LYS A 109 14.10 -30.78 6.90
C LYS A 109 13.27 -31.94 7.43
N ASP A 110 11.97 -31.76 7.57
CA ASP A 110 11.05 -32.78 8.12
C ASP A 110 10.69 -33.87 7.10
N SER A 111 10.99 -33.65 5.80
CA SER A 111 10.79 -34.62 4.70
C SER A 111 12.04 -35.46 4.36
N ARG A 112 13.11 -35.39 5.16
CA ARG A 112 14.33 -36.20 5.04
C ARG A 112 14.51 -37.07 6.27
#